data_AF-A0A5E5QQX6-F1
#
_entry.id   AF-A0A5E5QQX6-F1
#
_cell.length_a   1.000
_cell.length_b   1.000
_cell.length_c   1.000
_cell.angle_alpha   90.00
_cell.angle_beta   90.00
_cell.angle_gamma   90.00
#
_symmetry.space_group_name_H-M   'P 1'
#
loop_
_entity.id
_entity.type
_entity.pdbx_description
1 polymer ?
#
loop_
_entity_poly.entity_id
_entity_poly.type
_entity_poly.pdbx_seq_one_letter_code
_entity_poly.pdbx_strand_id
1 'polypeptide(L)' 'NSYHKRLAYLEGKEIISLVDYAKKYKISHSNLINKAKRQTIEAFSEKGKWKIGN' A
#
# COMPACT_ATOMS: atom_id res chain seq x y z
N ASN A 1 11.30 -7.94 6.99
CA ASN A 1 11.08 -6.66 7.69
C ASN A 1 10.93 -5.55 6.66
N SER A 2 9.71 -5.03 6.44
CA SER A 2 9.46 -4.05 5.37
C SER A 2 9.73 -2.62 5.85
N TYR A 3 10.63 -1.91 5.18
CA TYR A 3 10.98 -0.51 5.44
C TYR A 3 9.77 0.42 5.33
N HIS A 4 8.94 0.25 4.29
CA HIS A 4 7.73 1.04 4.08
C HIS A 4 6.70 0.88 5.19
N LYS A 5 6.59 -0.32 5.78
CA LYS A 5 5.74 -0.52 6.96
C LYS A 5 6.21 0.38 8.11
N ARG A 6 7.51 0.37 8.40
CA ARG A 6 8.06 1.15 9.52
C ARG A 6 7.89 2.65 9.30
N LEU A 7 8.16 3.15 8.09
CA LEU A 7 7.94 4.55 7.75
C LEU A 7 6.48 4.96 7.90
N ALA A 8 5.54 4.17 7.35
CA ALA A 8 4.12 4.51 7.43
C ALA A 8 3.61 4.64 8.88
N TYR A 9 4.06 3.75 9.78
CA TYR A 9 3.69 3.84 11.20
C TYR A 9 4.43 4.96 11.96
N LEU A 10 5.68 5.27 11.59
CA LEU A 10 6.46 6.34 12.25
C LEU A 10 6.01 7.74 11.82
N GLU A 11 5.67 7.92 10.54
CA GLU A 11 5.22 9.18 9.98
C GLU A 11 3.74 9.47 10.27
N GLY A 12 3.01 8.53 10.88
CA GLY A 12 1.57 8.66 11.13
C GLY A 12 0.73 8.68 9.85
N LYS A 13 1.28 8.18 8.73
CA LYS A 13 0.59 8.07 7.44
C LYS A 13 -0.65 7.22 7.57
N GLU A 14 -1.68 7.55 6.80
CA GLU A 14 -2.94 6.80 6.82
C GLU A 14 -2.70 5.46 6.11
N ILE A 15 -2.72 4.37 6.89
CA ILE A 15 -2.52 3.03 6.34
C ILE A 15 -3.86 2.51 5.82
N ILE A 16 -4.07 2.63 4.52
CA ILE A 16 -5.28 2.17 3.83
C ILE A 16 -5.00 0.93 3.01
N SER A 17 -6.02 0.09 2.82
CA SER A 17 -5.88 -1.10 1.98
C SER A 17 -5.75 -0.71 0.51
N LEU A 18 -5.02 -1.50 -0.29
CA LEU A 18 -4.94 -1.24 -1.74
C LEU A 18 -6.32 -1.35 -2.43
N VAL A 19 -7.29 -2.05 -1.83
CA VAL A 19 -8.65 -2.14 -2.35
C VAL A 19 -9.37 -0.82 -2.16
N ASP A 20 -9.26 -0.22 -0.99
CA ASP A 20 -9.91 1.06 -0.67
C ASP A 20 -9.23 2.21 -1.40
N TYR A 21 -7.90 2.18 -1.51
CA TYR A 21 -7.14 3.11 -2.34
C TYR A 21 -7.57 3.02 -3.82
N ALA A 22 -7.70 1.81 -4.37
CA ALA A 22 -8.18 1.59 -5.73
C ALA A 22 -9.56 2.23 -5.97
N LYS A 23 -10.48 2.08 -5.01
CA LYS A 23 -11.83 2.67 -5.08
C LYS A 23 -11.80 4.19 -4.98
N LYS A 24 -11.06 4.75 -4.01
CA LYS A 24 -10.95 6.19 -3.76
C LYS A 24 -10.40 6.94 -4.97
N TYR A 25 -9.37 6.38 -5.62
CA TYR A 25 -8.70 7.00 -6.76
C TYR A 25 -9.16 6.48 -8.13
N LYS A 26 -10.15 5.58 -8.18
CA LYS A 26 -10.65 4.91 -9.40
C LYS A 26 -9.53 4.25 -10.23
N ILE A 27 -8.52 3.70 -9.56
CA ILE A 27 -7.38 3.00 -10.20
C ILE A 27 -7.65 1.50 -10.16
N SER A 28 -7.24 0.77 -11.20
CA SER A 28 -7.31 -0.69 -11.20
C SER A 28 -6.51 -1.28 -10.03
N HIS A 29 -7.16 -2.11 -9.22
CA HIS A 29 -6.54 -2.82 -8.10
C HIS A 29 -5.35 -3.69 -8.55
N SER A 30 -5.48 -4.36 -9.71
CA SER A 30 -4.39 -5.17 -10.29
C SER A 30 -3.16 -4.34 -10.66
N ASN A 31 -3.35 -3.10 -11.13
CA ASN A 31 -2.23 -2.19 -11.41
C ASN A 31 -1.49 -1.82 -10.11
N LEU A 32 -2.22 -1.50 -9.05
CA LEU A 32 -1.63 -1.22 -7.73
C LEU A 32 -0.89 -2.42 -7.14
N ILE A 33 -1.43 -3.64 -7.27
CA ILE A 33 -0.72 -4.86 -6.85
C ILE A 33 0.60 -5.02 -7.63
N ASN A 34 0.59 -4.79 -8.95
CA ASN A 34 1.80 -4.89 -9.76
C ASN A 34 2.84 -3.84 -9.36
N LYS A 35 2.41 -2.60 -9.07
CA LYS A 35 3.29 -1.55 -8.54
C LYS A 35 3.85 -1.91 -7.16
N ALA A 36 3.01 -2.43 -6.26
CA ALA A 36 3.42 -2.85 -4.92
C ALA A 36 4.42 -4.02 -4.96
N LYS A 37 4.18 -5.01 -5.84
CA LYS A 37 5.13 -6.11 -6.10
C LYS A 37 6.46 -5.62 -6.65
N ARG A 38 6.45 -4.62 -7.53
CA ARG A 38 7.64 -3.96 -8.07
C ARG A 38 8.28 -2.95 -7.10
N GLN A 39 7.70 -2.73 -5.92
CA GLN A 39 8.13 -1.76 -4.92
C GLN A 39 8.26 -0.31 -5.46
N THR A 40 7.45 0.06 -6.45
CA THR A 40 7.45 1.42 -7.02
C THR A 40 6.53 2.39 -6.26
N ILE A 41 5.80 1.89 -5.27
CA ILE A 41 4.91 2.65 -4.40
C ILE A 41 5.17 2.22 -2.95
N GLU A 42 4.85 3.10 -1.99
CA GLU A 42 5.02 2.88 -0.54
C GLU A 42 3.99 1.90 0.05
N ALA A 43 3.85 0.74 -0.60
CA ALA A 43 2.92 -0.31 -0.22
C ALA A 43 3.65 -1.50 0.43
N PHE A 44 2.98 -2.14 1.38
CA PHE A 44 3.48 -3.34 2.04
C PHE A 44 2.35 -4.36 2.23
N SER A 45 2.73 -5.64 2.24
CA SER A 45 1.81 -6.74 2.54
C SER A 45 1.87 -7.07 4.03
N GLU A 46 0.70 -7.18 4.66
CA GLU A 46 0.53 -7.60 6.05
C GLU A 46 -0.58 -8.64 6.14
N LYS A 47 -0.26 -9.82 6.67
CA LYS A 47 -1.21 -10.94 6.85
C LYS A 47 -2.01 -11.27 5.57
N GLY A 48 -1.36 -11.22 4.40
CA GLY A 48 -1.98 -11.50 3.11
C GLY A 48 -2.76 -10.35 2.47
N LYS A 49 -2.83 -9.18 3.12
CA LYS A 49 -3.46 -7.97 2.58
C LYS A 49 -2.43 -6.92 2.23
N TRP A 50 -2.53 -6.36 1.03
CA TRP A 50 -1.72 -5.22 0.64
C TRP A 50 -2.30 -3.91 1.18
N LYS A 51 -1.42 -3.09 1.72
CA LYS A 51 -1.71 -1.78 2.29
C LYS A 51 -0.75 -0.76 1.69
N ILE A 52 -1.14 0.50 1.69
CA ILE A 52 -0.33 1.63 1.26
C ILE A 52 -0.36 2.70 2.35
N GLY A 53 0.78 3.31 2.65
CA GLY A 53 0.83 4.52 3.45
C GLY A 53 0.57 5.72 2.53
N ASN A 54 -0.52 6.45 2.80
CA ASN A 54 -0.85 7.69 2.10
C ASN A 54 -0.72 8.89 3.05
#